data_AF-G1NBA3-F1
#
_entry.id   AF-G1NBA3-F1
#
_cell.length_a   1.000
_cell.length_b   1.000
_cell.length_c   1.000
_cell.angle_alpha   90.00
_cell.angle_beta   90.00
_cell.angle_gamma   90.00
#
_symmetry.space_group_name_H-M   'P 1'
#
loop_
_entity.id
_entity.type
_entity.pdbx_description
1 polymer ?
#
loop_
_entity_poly.entity_id
_entity_poly.type
_entity_poly.pdbx_seq_one_letter_code
_entity_poly.pdbx_strand_id
1 'polypeptide(L)'
;MSGRGVWLRARARLRRFPALLAGCGEQASAYGRCVAAASAGSAELRRDVCLREFQALRECFARAVGPGCCLRGVKATAVTRRRTGKWHGRSW
;
A
#
# COMPACT_ATOMS: atom_id res chain seq x y z
N MET A 1 -23.31 -7.92 -6.32
CA MET A 1 -22.31 -8.64 -5.48
C MET A 1 -22.75 -8.53 -4.03
N SER A 2 -22.89 -9.64 -3.29
CA SER A 2 -23.32 -9.58 -1.88
C SER A 2 -22.20 -9.04 -0.98
N GLY A 3 -22.55 -8.14 -0.05
CA GLY A 3 -21.58 -7.52 0.87
C GLY A 3 -20.82 -8.54 1.73
N ARG A 4 -21.47 -9.69 2.05
CA ARG A 4 -20.86 -10.79 2.82
C ARG A 4 -19.62 -11.38 2.14
N GLY A 5 -19.66 -11.63 0.83
CA GLY A 5 -18.51 -12.18 0.11
C GLY A 5 -17.33 -11.20 0.00
N VAL A 6 -17.60 -9.90 -0.08
CA VAL A 6 -16.57 -8.85 -0.07
C VAL A 6 -15.90 -8.77 1.31
N TRP A 7 -16.71 -8.82 2.38
CA TRP A 7 -16.24 -8.74 3.76
C TRP A 7 -15.33 -9.90 4.15
N LEU A 8 -15.70 -11.15 3.79
CA LEU A 8 -14.87 -12.33 4.06
C LEU A 8 -13.48 -12.24 3.39
N ARG A 9 -13.42 -11.76 2.14
CA ARG A 9 -12.15 -11.57 1.43
C ARG A 9 -11.30 -10.46 2.04
N ALA A 10 -11.91 -9.34 2.43
CA ALA A 10 -11.21 -8.26 3.12
C ALA A 10 -10.63 -8.74 4.45
N ARG A 11 -11.43 -9.48 5.25
CA ARG A 11 -11.01 -10.06 6.52
C ARG A 11 -9.85 -11.05 6.36
N ALA A 12 -9.87 -11.90 5.34
CA ALA A 12 -8.77 -12.82 5.05
C ALA A 12 -7.45 -12.08 4.74
N ARG A 13 -7.51 -10.96 4.02
CA ARG A 13 -6.33 -10.11 3.76
C ARG A 13 -5.82 -9.45 5.04
N LEU A 14 -6.71 -8.88 5.84
CA LEU A 14 -6.37 -8.25 7.12
C LEU A 14 -5.72 -9.23 8.09
N ARG A 15 -6.14 -10.51 8.10
CA ARG A 15 -5.51 -11.55 8.94
C ARG A 15 -4.05 -11.87 8.56
N ARG A 16 -3.65 -11.65 7.31
CA ARG A 16 -2.27 -11.89 6.83
C ARG A 16 -1.34 -10.70 7.10
N PHE A 17 -1.91 -9.52 7.31
CA PHE A 17 -1.16 -8.28 7.48
C PHE A 17 -0.18 -8.30 8.66
N PRO A 18 -0.54 -8.77 9.87
CA PRO A 18 0.40 -8.79 11.00
C PRO A 18 1.65 -9.62 10.74
N ALA A 19 1.51 -10.78 10.08
CA ALA A 19 2.66 -11.62 9.72
C ALA A 19 3.59 -10.95 8.69
N LEU A 20 3.00 -10.25 7.70
CA LEU A 20 3.77 -9.48 6.72
C LEU A 20 4.47 -8.27 7.36
N LEU A 21 3.80 -7.58 8.28
CA LEU A 21 4.36 -6.45 9.02
C LEU A 21 5.52 -6.89 9.91
N ALA A 22 5.40 -8.06 10.57
CA ALA A 22 6.47 -8.61 11.41
C ALA A 22 7.78 -8.83 10.62
N GLY A 23 7.69 -9.27 9.36
CA GLY A 23 8.85 -9.40 8.46
C GLY A 23 9.49 -8.05 8.07
N CYS A 24 8.79 -6.94 8.26
CA CYS A 24 9.23 -5.57 7.97
C CYS A 24 9.36 -4.72 9.25
N GLY A 25 9.58 -5.37 10.41
CA GLY A 25 9.53 -4.74 11.72
C GLY A 25 10.50 -3.57 11.89
N GLU A 26 11.71 -3.66 11.33
CA GLU A 26 12.70 -2.58 11.38
C GLU A 26 12.23 -1.32 10.66
N GLN A 27 11.73 -1.46 9.42
CA GLN A 27 11.22 -0.32 8.65
C GLN A 27 9.93 0.23 9.27
N ALA A 28 9.10 -0.65 9.84
CA ALA A 28 7.87 -0.26 10.52
C ALA A 28 8.15 0.54 11.79
N SER A 29 9.15 0.12 12.59
CA SER A 29 9.56 0.84 13.80
C SER A 29 10.16 2.20 13.47
N ALA A 30 10.97 2.31 12.41
CA ALA A 30 11.52 3.58 11.95
C ALA A 30 10.42 4.55 11.53
N TYR A 31 9.44 4.09 10.73
CA TYR A 31 8.30 4.91 10.34
C TYR A 31 7.45 5.33 11.55
N GLY A 32 7.15 4.40 12.46
CA GLY A 32 6.41 4.69 13.68
C GLY A 32 7.09 5.71 14.59
N ARG A 33 8.42 5.65 14.73
CA ARG A 33 9.20 6.65 15.48
C ARG A 33 9.12 8.03 14.84
N CYS A 34 9.25 8.13 13.52
CA CYS A 34 9.10 9.40 12.81
C CYS A 34 7.69 9.99 13.01
N VAL A 35 6.65 9.18 12.85
CA VAL A 35 5.26 9.62 13.04
C VAL A 35 5.03 10.06 14.48
N ALA A 36 5.47 9.29 15.48
CA ALA A 36 5.34 9.66 16.89
C ALA A 36 6.04 10.99 17.20
N ALA A 37 7.24 11.21 16.66
CA ALA A 37 7.96 12.47 16.83
C ALA A 37 7.25 13.64 16.12
N ALA A 38 6.75 13.43 14.90
CA ALA A 38 6.05 14.45 14.13
C ALA A 38 4.66 14.80 14.71
N SER A 39 3.98 13.82 15.33
CA SER A 39 2.71 13.98 16.03
C SER A 39 2.84 14.49 17.46
N ALA A 40 4.05 14.57 18.02
CA ALA A 40 4.28 15.13 19.35
C ALA A 40 4.09 16.66 19.40
N GLY A 41 4.05 17.32 18.24
CA GLY A 41 3.68 18.73 18.12
C GLY A 41 2.17 18.94 18.01
N SER A 42 1.70 20.17 18.30
CA SER A 42 0.31 20.58 18.09
C SER A 42 -0.07 20.80 16.61
N ALA A 43 0.89 20.61 15.70
CA ALA A 43 0.70 20.82 14.27
C ALA A 43 0.09 19.59 13.60
N GLU A 44 -0.74 19.82 12.58
CA GLU A 44 -1.31 18.77 11.74
C GLU A 44 -0.20 17.91 11.11
N LEU A 45 -0.32 16.58 11.26
CA LEU A 45 0.66 15.65 10.73
C LEU A 45 0.58 15.62 9.20
N ARG A 46 1.56 16.21 8.51
CA ARG A 46 1.62 16.15 7.06
C ARG A 46 2.23 14.83 6.57
N ARG A 47 1.62 14.26 5.54
CA ARG A 47 1.99 12.94 4.99
C ARG A 47 3.42 12.86 4.46
N ASP A 48 3.99 13.98 4.02
CA ASP A 48 5.32 14.09 3.43
C ASP A 48 6.46 14.12 4.46
N VAL A 49 6.18 14.35 5.74
CA VAL A 49 7.20 14.47 6.79
C VAL A 49 8.00 13.17 6.96
N CYS A 50 7.33 12.02 7.01
CA CYS A 50 7.95 10.70 7.19
C CYS A 50 8.01 9.90 5.89
N LEU A 51 8.17 10.60 4.75
CA LEU A 51 8.07 9.99 3.42
C LEU A 51 9.18 8.96 3.17
N ARG A 52 10.39 9.19 3.68
CA ARG A 52 11.53 8.29 3.47
C ARG A 52 11.35 6.96 4.19
N GLU A 53 10.96 7.00 5.46
CA GLU A 53 10.69 5.83 6.28
C GLU A 53 9.49 5.06 5.71
N PHE A 54 8.47 5.78 5.24
CA PHE A 54 7.33 5.18 4.57
C PHE A 54 7.72 4.46 3.28
N GLN A 55 8.61 5.03 2.46
CA GLN A 55 9.10 4.40 1.23
C GLN A 55 9.84 3.09 1.54
N ALA A 56 10.74 3.10 2.52
CA ALA A 56 11.47 1.91 2.96
C ALA A 56 10.52 0.80 3.45
N LEU A 57 9.50 1.16 4.24
CA LEU A 57 8.47 0.22 4.70
C LEU A 57 7.67 -0.34 3.53
N ARG A 58 7.25 0.50 2.60
CA ARG A 58 6.49 0.10 1.41
C ARG A 58 7.27 -0.85 0.52
N GLU A 59 8.57 -0.62 0.34
CA GLU A 59 9.45 -1.50 -0.42
C GLU A 59 9.65 -2.86 0.25
N CYS A 60 9.74 -2.89 1.59
CA CYS A 60 9.73 -4.15 2.33
C CYS A 60 8.43 -4.93 2.09
N PHE A 61 7.27 -4.28 2.20
CA PHE A 61 5.98 -4.92 1.89
C PHE A 61 5.90 -5.40 0.43
N ALA A 62 6.37 -4.62 -0.54
CA ALA A 62 6.37 -5.03 -1.94
C ALA A 62 7.16 -6.32 -2.18
N ARG A 63 8.28 -6.50 -1.45
CA ARG A 63 9.07 -7.73 -1.46
C ARG A 63 8.37 -8.88 -0.73
N ALA A 64 7.85 -8.63 0.48
CA ALA A 64 7.23 -9.65 1.34
C ALA A 64 5.93 -10.24 0.76
N VAL A 65 5.19 -9.46 -0.02
CA VAL A 65 3.89 -9.83 -0.59
C VAL A 65 4.05 -10.62 -1.91
N GLY A 66 5.22 -10.57 -2.53
CA GLY A 66 5.48 -11.14 -3.85
C GLY A 66 4.68 -10.45 -4.98
N PRO A 67 4.98 -10.74 -6.26
CA PRO A 67 4.37 -10.08 -7.42
C PRO A 67 2.85 -10.28 -7.58
N GLY A 68 2.20 -11.06 -6.70
CA GLY A 68 0.80 -11.46 -6.84
C GLY A 68 -0.22 -10.78 -5.91
N CYS A 69 0.19 -10.10 -4.83
CA CYS A 69 -0.74 -9.85 -3.73
C CYS A 69 -1.04 -8.35 -3.39
N CYS A 70 -0.36 -7.36 -3.98
CA CYS A 70 -0.69 -5.93 -3.73
C CYS A 70 -1.02 -5.03 -4.94
N LEU A 71 -0.91 -5.48 -6.19
CA LEU A 71 -1.21 -4.63 -7.36
C LEU A 71 -2.53 -4.93 -8.07
N ARG A 72 -3.45 -5.67 -7.46
CA ARG A 72 -4.77 -5.92 -8.08
C ARG A 72 -5.77 -4.77 -7.90
N GLY A 73 -5.29 -3.56 -7.58
CA GLY A 73 -6.10 -2.37 -7.30
C GLY A 73 -5.53 -1.05 -7.84
N VAL A 74 -4.21 -0.93 -7.99
CA VAL A 74 -3.63 0.00 -8.95
C VAL A 74 -3.41 -0.85 -10.18
N LYS A 75 -4.18 -0.66 -11.26
CA LYS A 75 -3.72 -1.19 -12.55
C LYS A 75 -2.28 -0.70 -12.67
N ALA A 76 -1.31 -1.61 -12.57
CA ALA A 76 -0.03 -1.39 -13.21
C ALA A 76 -0.39 -1.30 -14.68
N THR A 77 -0.76 -0.10 -15.14
CA THR A 77 -0.55 0.29 -16.53
C THR A 77 0.96 0.23 -16.69
N ALA A 78 1.45 -0.98 -16.90
CA ALA A 78 2.60 -1.18 -17.74
C ALA A 78 2.33 -0.31 -18.96
N VAL A 79 3.07 0.79 -19.08
CA VAL A 79 3.14 1.58 -20.29
C VAL A 79 3.86 0.69 -21.31
N THR A 80 3.23 -0.40 -21.73
CA THR A 80 3.56 -1.02 -22.99
C THR A 80 3.04 -0.05 -24.02
N ARG A 81 3.95 0.73 -24.59
CA ARG A 81 3.76 1.53 -25.79
C ARG A 81 3.29 0.59 -26.91
N ARG A 82 2.01 0.21 -26.93
CA ARG A 82 1.35 -0.31 -28.11
C ARG A 82 0.96 0.89 -28.95
N ARG A 83 1.78 1.17 -29.95
CA ARG A 83 1.30 1.69 -31.24
C ARG A 83 0.11 0.81 -31.63
N THR A 84 -1.10 1.31 -31.45
CA THR A 84 -2.21 1.34 -32.42
C THR A 84 -3.45 1.85 -31.70
N GLY A 85 -4.06 2.87 -32.30
CA GLY A 85 -5.17 3.60 -31.70
C GLY A 85 -6.44 2.78 -31.57
N LYS A 86 -7.17 3.02 -30.47
CA LYS A 86 -8.63 3.15 -30.38
C LYS A 86 -8.98 3.33 -28.91
N TRP A 87 -9.29 4.57 -28.53
CA TRP A 87 -9.87 4.89 -27.23
C TRP A 87 -11.36 4.54 -27.28
N HIS A 88 -11.76 3.50 -26.57
CA HIS A 88 -13.15 3.34 -26.15
C HIS A 88 -13.20 3.55 -24.64
N GLY A 89 -13.91 4.60 -24.25
CA GLY A 89 -13.95 5.13 -22.91
C GLY A 89 -14.56 4.19 -21.88
N ARG A 90 -14.38 4.56 -20.62
CA ARG A 90 -15.35 4.27 -19.57
C ARG A 90 -15.22 5.33 -18.49
N SER A 91 -16.30 6.09 -18.42
CA SER A 91 -16.78 6.92 -17.33
C SER A 91 -16.82 6.15 -16.01
N TRP A 92 -16.69 6.93 -14.95
CA TRP A 92 -16.54 6.60 -13.53
C TRP A 92 -17.49 5.55 -13.00
#